data_AF-A0A958TKG7-F1
#
_entry.id   AF-A0A958TKG7-F1
#
_cell.length_a   1.000
_cell.length_b   1.000
_cell.length_c   1.000
_cell.angle_alpha   90.00
_cell.angle_beta   90.00
_cell.angle_gamma   90.00
#
_symmetry.space_group_name_H-M   'P 1'
#
loop_
_entity.id
_entity.type
_entity.pdbx_description
1 polymer ?
#
loop_
_entity_poly.entity_id
_entity_poly.type
_entity_poly.pdbx_seq_one_letter_code
_entity_poly.pdbx_strand_id
1 'polypeptide(L)'
;MDTQHSKEASDRKEYNKKVLSVVPHMHPYVKHRLYIAESIGVLPKNMYSSSGIIDDCIITMYEKGYNCDADAQSIKLKLFETIDNHLEDLFVKEAYHTKTISTNSFLQEELRRLEESYTIDADLDYMMLEQLDDISYHQHDDDHHDVFVFDDNNTQVLDTLDLSLNAKQNNRKLVG
;
A
#
# COMPACT_ATOMS: atom_id res chain seq x y z
N MET A 1 -19.21 31.10 -41.52
CA MET A 1 -18.79 29.76 -41.05
C MET A 1 -19.03 29.63 -39.54
N ASP A 2 -19.97 30.41 -38.98
CA ASP A 2 -20.02 30.74 -37.55
C ASP A 2 -21.16 30.03 -36.80
N THR A 3 -22.04 29.32 -37.50
CA THR A 3 -23.23 28.68 -36.93
C THR A 3 -22.97 27.33 -36.27
N GLN A 4 -21.86 26.65 -36.58
CA GLN A 4 -21.52 25.34 -35.98
C GLN A 4 -20.95 25.49 -34.56
N HIS A 5 -20.07 26.47 -34.32
CA HIS A 5 -19.50 26.70 -32.99
C HIS A 5 -20.51 27.17 -31.93
N SER A 6 -21.59 27.84 -32.35
CA SER A 6 -22.64 28.28 -31.42
C SER A 6 -23.52 27.13 -30.91
N LYS A 7 -23.74 26.09 -31.74
CA LYS A 7 -24.52 24.90 -31.35
C LYS A 7 -23.75 24.02 -30.36
N GLU A 8 -22.50 23.69 -30.65
CA GLU A 8 -21.65 22.87 -29.77
C GLU A 8 -21.48 23.48 -28.36
N ALA A 9 -21.47 24.81 -28.26
CA ALA A 9 -21.42 25.50 -26.97
C ALA A 9 -22.75 25.42 -26.20
N SER A 10 -23.88 25.41 -26.92
CA SER A 10 -25.21 25.25 -26.32
C SER A 10 -25.44 23.81 -25.85
N ASP A 11 -25.09 22.83 -26.69
CA ASP A 11 -25.27 21.41 -26.41
C ASP A 11 -24.40 20.94 -25.24
N ARG A 12 -23.18 21.49 -25.10
CA ARG A 12 -22.35 21.28 -23.90
C ARG A 12 -22.96 21.88 -22.64
N LYS A 13 -23.54 23.08 -22.70
CA LYS A 13 -24.17 23.70 -21.52
C LYS A 13 -25.36 22.90 -21.02
N GLU A 14 -26.18 22.36 -21.92
CA GLU A 14 -27.30 21.49 -21.56
C GLU A 14 -26.81 20.18 -20.92
N TYR A 15 -25.78 19.57 -21.49
CA TYR A 15 -25.16 18.37 -20.92
C TYR A 15 -24.58 18.64 -19.52
N ASN A 16 -23.82 19.73 -19.34
CA ASN A 16 -23.25 20.11 -18.05
C ASN A 16 -24.33 20.30 -16.99
N LYS A 17 -25.46 20.93 -17.35
CA LYS A 17 -26.60 21.11 -16.44
C LYS A 17 -27.22 19.77 -16.03
N LYS A 18 -27.34 18.82 -16.97
CA LYS A 18 -27.80 17.45 -16.67
C LYS A 18 -26.83 16.76 -15.71
N VAL A 19 -25.52 16.80 -15.96
CA VAL A 19 -24.50 16.19 -15.08
C VAL A 19 -24.56 16.78 -13.67
N LEU A 20 -24.58 18.12 -13.53
CA LEU A 20 -24.66 18.81 -12.25
C LEU A 20 -25.92 18.44 -11.44
N SER A 21 -27.02 18.14 -12.10
CA SER A 21 -28.25 17.69 -11.43
C SER A 21 -28.16 16.27 -10.86
N VAL A 22 -27.27 15.44 -11.43
CA VAL A 22 -27.12 14.02 -11.05
C VAL A 22 -26.10 13.84 -9.93
N VAL A 23 -25.03 14.65 -9.90
CA VAL A 23 -23.93 14.58 -8.92
C VAL A 23 -24.38 14.48 -7.45
N PRO A 24 -25.34 15.29 -6.96
CA PRO A 24 -25.82 15.21 -5.57
C PRO A 24 -26.30 13.81 -5.16
N HIS A 25 -26.88 13.07 -6.09
CA HIS A 25 -27.40 11.73 -5.84
C HIS A 25 -26.31 10.65 -5.75
N MET A 26 -25.07 10.95 -6.17
CA MET A 26 -23.94 10.01 -6.17
C MET A 26 -23.17 10.05 -4.85
N HIS A 27 -23.10 11.22 -4.18
CA HIS A 27 -22.33 11.38 -2.95
C HIS A 27 -22.68 10.36 -1.85
N PRO A 28 -23.96 10.06 -1.54
CA PRO A 28 -24.28 9.08 -0.50
C PRO A 28 -23.73 7.69 -0.81
N TYR A 29 -23.80 7.27 -2.07
CA TYR A 29 -23.31 5.96 -2.52
C TYR A 29 -21.78 5.87 -2.39
N VAL A 30 -21.05 6.84 -2.94
CA VAL A 30 -19.58 6.86 -2.89
C VAL A 30 -19.08 6.94 -1.46
N LYS A 31 -19.69 7.81 -0.64
CA LYS A 31 -19.34 7.95 0.78
C LYS A 31 -19.54 6.64 1.55
N HIS A 32 -20.64 5.93 1.27
CA HIS A 32 -20.90 4.65 1.93
C HIS A 32 -19.89 3.58 1.51
N ARG A 33 -19.55 3.48 0.22
CA ARG A 33 -18.55 2.54 -0.28
C ARG A 33 -17.16 2.81 0.30
N LEU A 34 -16.75 4.08 0.35
CA LEU A 34 -15.50 4.49 0.98
C LEU A 34 -15.47 4.12 2.47
N TYR A 35 -16.53 4.41 3.21
CA TYR A 35 -16.63 4.07 4.63
C TYR A 35 -16.48 2.56 4.89
N ILE A 36 -17.13 1.72 4.07
CA ILE A 36 -16.98 0.27 4.16
C ILE A 36 -15.52 -0.12 3.94
N ALA A 37 -14.89 0.39 2.86
CA ALA A 37 -13.50 0.05 2.53
C ALA A 37 -12.50 0.52 3.60
N GLU A 38 -12.73 1.69 4.22
CA GLU A 38 -11.96 2.18 5.36
C GLU A 38 -12.16 1.30 6.61
N SER A 39 -13.39 0.85 6.87
CA SER A 39 -13.68 -0.01 8.03
C SER A 39 -13.07 -1.42 7.90
N ILE A 40 -12.99 -1.95 6.67
CA ILE A 40 -12.35 -3.23 6.38
C ILE A 40 -10.82 -3.09 6.41
N GLY A 41 -10.29 -1.88 6.25
CA GLY A 41 -8.85 -1.60 6.21
C GLY A 41 -8.22 -1.83 4.83
N VAL A 42 -9.05 -1.91 3.77
CA VAL A 42 -8.55 -1.90 2.39
C VAL A 42 -8.05 -0.50 2.04
N LEU A 43 -8.71 0.53 2.56
CA LEU A 43 -8.31 1.92 2.37
C LEU A 43 -7.79 2.57 3.65
N PRO A 44 -6.76 3.42 3.54
CA PRO A 44 -6.36 4.31 4.62
C PRO A 44 -7.44 5.36 4.89
N LYS A 45 -7.63 5.66 6.18
CA LYS A 45 -8.67 6.59 6.65
C LYS A 45 -8.44 8.00 6.14
N ASN A 46 -9.51 8.65 5.66
CA ASN A 46 -9.52 10.05 5.21
C ASN A 46 -8.56 10.37 4.04
N MET A 47 -8.07 9.36 3.31
CA MET A 47 -7.21 9.60 2.13
C MET A 47 -8.04 10.04 0.92
N TYR A 48 -9.25 9.50 0.76
CA TYR A 48 -10.11 9.76 -0.38
C TYR A 48 -11.36 10.54 0.02
N SER A 49 -11.73 11.54 -0.79
CA SER A 49 -12.97 12.28 -0.66
C SER A 49 -14.00 11.81 -1.68
N SER A 50 -15.27 11.73 -1.27
CA SER A 50 -16.35 11.36 -2.20
C SER A 50 -16.47 12.32 -3.37
N SER A 51 -16.21 13.62 -3.16
CA SER A 51 -16.20 14.62 -4.23
C SER A 51 -15.07 14.36 -5.22
N GLY A 52 -13.86 14.04 -4.73
CA GLY A 52 -12.70 13.79 -5.59
C GLY A 52 -12.93 12.63 -6.55
N ILE A 53 -13.46 11.51 -6.04
CA ILE A 53 -13.78 10.34 -6.89
C ILE A 53 -14.83 10.68 -7.94
N ILE A 54 -15.86 11.45 -7.56
CA ILE A 54 -16.90 11.87 -8.51
C ILE A 54 -16.30 12.79 -9.59
N ASP A 55 -15.44 13.73 -9.21
CA ASP A 55 -14.78 14.65 -10.13
C ASP A 55 -13.90 13.89 -11.14
N ASP A 56 -13.10 12.91 -10.68
CA ASP A 56 -12.27 12.06 -11.55
C ASP A 56 -13.13 11.24 -12.54
N CYS A 57 -14.27 10.73 -12.07
CA CYS A 57 -15.23 10.01 -12.92
C CYS A 57 -15.89 10.93 -13.96
N ILE A 58 -16.18 12.18 -13.59
CA ILE A 58 -16.71 13.18 -14.53
C ILE A 58 -15.68 13.46 -15.63
N ILE A 59 -14.42 13.67 -15.27
CA ILE A 59 -13.33 13.87 -16.25
C ILE A 59 -13.25 12.69 -17.21
N THR A 60 -13.20 11.46 -16.68
CA THR A 60 -13.16 10.23 -17.47
C THR A 60 -14.37 10.09 -18.41
N MET A 61 -15.56 10.53 -17.98
CA MET A 61 -16.75 10.55 -18.83
C MET A 61 -16.63 11.55 -19.99
N TYR A 62 -16.07 12.74 -19.77
CA TYR A 62 -15.86 13.71 -20.85
C TYR A 62 -14.80 13.23 -21.85
N GLU A 63 -13.75 12.56 -21.38
CA GLU A 63 -12.69 12.00 -22.24
C GLU A 63 -13.21 10.90 -23.17
N LYS A 64 -14.13 10.04 -22.69
CA LYS A 64 -14.76 8.98 -23.49
C LYS A 64 -15.78 9.51 -24.50
N GLY A 65 -16.10 10.80 -24.46
CA GLY A 65 -17.06 11.47 -25.34
C GLY A 65 -18.45 11.58 -24.71
N TYR A 66 -19.06 12.76 -24.87
CA TYR A 66 -20.40 13.07 -24.36
C TYR A 66 -21.44 12.97 -25.48
N ASN A 67 -22.61 12.44 -25.15
CA ASN A 67 -23.78 12.44 -26.03
C ASN A 67 -24.82 13.41 -25.45
N CYS A 68 -25.09 14.51 -26.17
CA CYS A 68 -26.02 15.57 -25.74
C CYS A 68 -27.49 15.13 -25.74
N ASP A 69 -27.85 14.19 -26.63
CA ASP A 69 -29.21 13.64 -26.76
C ASP A 69 -29.52 12.55 -25.72
N ALA A 70 -28.52 12.17 -24.91
CA ALA A 70 -28.70 11.20 -23.85
C ALA A 70 -29.70 11.72 -22.79
N ASP A 71 -30.62 10.86 -22.39
CA ASP A 71 -31.55 11.12 -21.30
C ASP A 71 -30.80 11.26 -19.96
N ALA A 72 -31.34 12.06 -19.05
CA ALA A 72 -30.74 12.28 -17.73
C ALA A 72 -30.54 10.97 -16.94
N GLN A 73 -31.43 9.99 -17.09
CA GLN A 73 -31.26 8.67 -16.45
C GLN A 73 -30.11 7.88 -17.07
N SER A 74 -29.93 7.97 -18.39
CA SER A 74 -28.83 7.28 -19.06
C SER A 74 -27.46 7.85 -18.69
N ILE A 75 -27.36 9.18 -18.52
CA ILE A 75 -26.17 9.85 -18.02
C ILE A 75 -25.88 9.41 -16.58
N LYS A 76 -26.92 9.35 -15.74
CA LYS A 76 -26.83 8.86 -14.36
C LYS A 76 -26.33 7.42 -14.28
N LEU A 77 -26.86 6.53 -15.12
CA LEU A 77 -26.45 5.13 -15.13
C LEU A 77 -24.99 4.97 -15.55
N LYS A 78 -24.57 5.68 -16.61
CA LYS A 78 -23.17 5.69 -17.07
C LYS A 78 -22.21 6.24 -16.02
N LEU A 79 -22.61 7.30 -15.31
CA LEU A 79 -21.81 7.87 -14.23
C LEU A 79 -21.67 6.87 -13.09
N PHE A 80 -22.76 6.18 -12.71
CA PHE A 80 -22.71 5.12 -11.70
C PHE A 80 -21.78 3.97 -12.10
N GLU A 81 -21.90 3.47 -13.32
CA GLU A 81 -21.04 2.41 -13.84
C GLU A 81 -19.57 2.83 -13.84
N THR A 82 -19.29 4.08 -14.24
CA THR A 82 -17.91 4.62 -14.24
C THR A 82 -17.36 4.72 -12.81
N ILE A 83 -18.17 5.20 -11.87
CA ILE A 83 -17.82 5.31 -10.46
C ILE A 83 -17.54 3.94 -9.84
N ASP A 84 -18.39 2.95 -10.10
CA ASP A 84 -18.22 1.62 -9.49
C ASP A 84 -16.95 0.94 -10.02
N ASN A 85 -16.71 1.00 -11.32
CA ASN A 85 -15.46 0.50 -11.92
C ASN A 85 -14.22 1.23 -11.37
N HIS A 86 -14.30 2.55 -11.19
CA HIS A 86 -13.19 3.32 -10.63
C HIS A 86 -12.93 2.94 -9.16
N LEU A 87 -13.98 2.73 -8.37
CA LEU A 87 -13.84 2.27 -6.98
C LEU A 87 -13.23 0.88 -6.91
N GLU A 88 -13.64 -0.04 -7.78
CA GLU A 88 -13.11 -1.40 -7.82
C GLU A 88 -11.62 -1.43 -8.18
N ASP A 89 -11.20 -0.70 -9.21
CA ASP A 89 -9.79 -0.56 -9.57
C ASP A 89 -8.96 0.05 -8.43
N LEU A 90 -9.51 1.07 -7.77
CA LEU A 90 -8.89 1.70 -6.60
C LEU A 90 -8.72 0.69 -5.45
N PHE A 91 -9.75 -0.11 -5.14
CA PHE A 91 -9.67 -1.12 -4.09
C PHE A 91 -8.65 -2.22 -4.41
N VAL A 92 -8.53 -2.64 -5.69
CA VAL A 92 -7.55 -3.64 -6.10
C VAL A 92 -6.13 -3.11 -5.92
N LYS A 93 -5.87 -1.87 -6.33
CA LYS A 93 -4.56 -1.21 -6.19
C LYS A 93 -4.17 -1.06 -4.72
N GLU A 94 -5.05 -0.52 -3.90
CA GLU A 94 -4.77 -0.32 -2.47
C GLU A 94 -4.63 -1.64 -1.72
N ALA A 95 -5.46 -2.66 -2.04
CA ALA A 95 -5.30 -4.00 -1.49
C ALA A 95 -3.93 -4.61 -1.83
N TYR A 96 -3.38 -4.33 -3.01
CA TYR A 96 -2.01 -4.73 -3.34
C TYR A 96 -0.99 -4.01 -2.45
N HIS A 97 -1.13 -2.71 -2.25
CA HIS A 97 -0.22 -1.91 -1.41
C HIS A 97 -0.22 -2.33 0.06
N THR A 98 -1.34 -2.83 0.60
CA THR A 98 -1.38 -3.36 1.99
C THR A 98 -0.48 -4.58 2.20
N LYS A 99 -0.16 -5.34 1.14
CA LYS A 99 0.72 -6.51 1.21
C LYS A 99 2.19 -6.18 0.99
N THR A 100 2.49 -4.93 0.64
CA THR A 100 3.87 -4.50 0.38
C THR A 100 4.55 -4.19 1.70
N ILE A 101 5.73 -4.77 1.91
CA ILE A 101 6.55 -4.49 3.08
C ILE A 101 7.07 -3.06 2.96
N SER A 102 6.96 -2.28 4.04
CA SER A 102 7.46 -0.90 4.08
C SER A 102 8.98 -0.88 3.88
N THR A 103 9.46 -0.31 2.78
CA THR A 103 10.90 -0.10 2.58
C THR A 103 11.51 0.81 3.64
N ASN A 104 10.68 1.62 4.31
CA ASN A 104 11.13 2.54 5.34
C ASN A 104 11.60 1.82 6.62
N SER A 105 11.01 0.67 6.99
CA SER A 105 11.47 -0.08 8.16
C SER A 105 12.88 -0.63 7.94
N PHE A 106 13.13 -1.20 6.76
CA PHE A 106 14.46 -1.65 6.37
C PHE A 106 15.43 -0.48 6.32
N LEU A 107 15.06 0.66 5.72
CA LEU A 107 15.94 1.84 5.68
C LEU A 107 16.31 2.33 7.09
N GLN A 108 15.36 2.38 8.03
CA GLN A 108 15.64 2.81 9.40
C GLN A 108 16.56 1.84 10.14
N GLU A 109 16.42 0.55 9.89
CA GLU A 109 17.32 -0.48 10.41
C GLU A 109 18.72 -0.36 9.83
N GLU A 110 18.84 -0.19 8.51
CA GLU A 110 20.10 0.02 7.80
C GLU A 110 20.82 1.30 8.25
N LEU A 111 20.07 2.40 8.43
CA LEU A 111 20.62 3.66 8.93
C LEU A 111 21.10 3.53 10.38
N ARG A 112 20.36 2.81 11.22
CA ARG A 112 20.80 2.51 12.60
C ARG A 112 22.08 1.68 12.60
N ARG A 113 22.22 0.74 11.66
CA ARG A 113 23.44 -0.06 11.50
C ARG A 113 24.64 0.76 11.02
N LEU A 114 24.41 1.83 10.27
CA LEU A 114 25.47 2.74 9.85
C LEU A 114 25.90 3.73 10.96
N GLU A 115 25.08 3.88 12.00
CA GLU A 115 25.38 4.80 13.11
C GLU A 115 26.46 4.21 14.02
N GLU A 116 27.66 4.77 13.93
CA GLU A 116 28.79 4.39 14.79
C GLU A 116 28.53 4.81 16.24
N SER A 117 28.70 3.87 17.18
CA SER A 117 28.57 4.12 18.61
C SER A 117 29.93 4.44 19.25
N TYR A 118 29.97 5.49 20.07
CA TYR A 118 31.18 6.01 20.70
C TYR A 118 31.14 5.85 22.23
N THR A 119 32.31 5.60 22.81
CA THR A 119 32.59 5.69 24.24
C THR A 119 33.72 6.69 24.50
N ILE A 120 33.93 7.03 25.76
CA ILE A 120 35.04 7.87 26.22
C ILE A 120 36.06 6.97 26.89
N ASP A 121 37.33 7.11 26.51
CA ASP A 121 38.43 6.35 27.13
C ASP A 121 38.90 6.97 28.45
N ALA A 122 39.94 6.38 29.05
CA ALA A 122 40.49 6.86 30.32
C ALA A 122 41.18 8.24 30.22
N ASP A 123 41.64 8.61 29.02
CA ASP A 123 42.30 9.89 28.72
C ASP A 123 41.30 10.97 28.22
N LEU A 124 40.00 10.67 28.28
CA LEU A 124 38.87 11.51 27.84
C LEU A 124 38.74 11.68 26.32
N ASP A 125 39.37 10.82 25.53
CA ASP A 125 39.23 10.81 24.08
C ASP A 125 38.04 9.95 23.65
N TYR A 126 37.41 10.34 22.53
CA TYR A 126 36.33 9.55 21.93
C TYR A 126 36.93 8.33 21.21
N MET A 127 36.41 7.16 21.52
CA MET A 127 36.80 5.89 20.91
C MET A 127 35.55 5.14 20.46
N MET A 128 35.62 4.45 19.33
CA MET A 128 34.50 3.67 18.81
C MET A 128 34.32 2.38 19.60
N LEU A 129 33.08 1.93 19.82
CA LEU A 129 32.82 0.68 20.54
C LEU A 129 33.45 -0.54 19.83
N GLU A 130 33.47 -0.55 18.49
CA GLU A 130 34.10 -1.60 17.67
C GLU A 130 35.63 -1.72 17.87
N GLN A 131 36.27 -0.71 18.46
CA GLN A 131 37.71 -0.72 18.76
C GLN A 131 38.03 -1.36 20.11
N LEU A 132 37.01 -1.74 20.91
CA LEU A 132 37.19 -2.33 22.23
C LEU A 132 37.38 -3.85 22.15
N ASP A 133 38.60 -4.34 22.28
CA ASP A 133 38.94 -5.77 22.18
C ASP A 133 38.23 -6.73 23.17
N ASP A 134 37.47 -6.22 24.15
CA ASP A 134 36.76 -7.10 25.09
C ASP A 134 35.50 -7.70 24.46
N ILE A 135 35.32 -9.01 24.66
CA ILE A 135 34.22 -9.81 24.13
C ILE A 135 32.87 -9.34 24.66
N SER A 136 32.84 -8.62 25.78
CA SER A 136 31.62 -8.09 26.38
C SER A 136 30.96 -6.99 25.55
N TYR A 137 31.75 -6.23 24.77
CA TYR A 137 31.25 -5.15 23.93
C TYR A 137 30.70 -5.62 22.58
N HIS A 138 31.16 -6.77 22.10
CA HIS A 138 30.79 -7.34 20.81
C HIS A 138 29.62 -8.35 20.89
N GLN A 139 29.02 -8.55 22.07
CA GLN A 139 28.00 -9.60 22.27
C GLN A 139 26.69 -9.35 21.50
N HIS A 140 26.45 -8.12 21.08
CA HIS A 140 25.23 -7.70 20.38
C HIS A 140 25.47 -7.33 18.90
N ASP A 141 26.71 -7.40 18.41
CA ASP A 141 27.01 -7.12 17.00
C ASP A 141 26.48 -8.23 16.08
N ASP A 142 26.41 -9.47 16.58
CA ASP A 142 25.93 -10.64 15.83
C ASP A 142 24.39 -10.77 15.76
N ASP A 143 23.62 -10.03 16.57
CA ASP A 143 22.14 -10.10 16.56
C ASP A 143 21.52 -9.54 15.25
N HIS A 144 22.34 -8.93 14.39
CA HIS A 144 21.92 -8.21 13.19
C HIS A 144 22.45 -8.78 11.87
N HIS A 145 23.07 -9.96 11.89
CA HIS A 145 23.30 -10.72 10.67
C HIS A 145 21.99 -11.38 10.25
N ASP A 146 21.20 -10.68 9.42
CA ASP A 146 20.19 -11.33 8.59
C ASP A 146 20.89 -12.43 7.78
N VAL A 147 20.87 -13.64 8.31
CA VAL A 147 21.35 -14.82 7.60
C VAL A 147 20.39 -14.99 6.44
N PHE A 148 20.77 -14.46 5.27
CA PHE A 148 20.06 -14.69 4.03
C PHE A 148 20.18 -16.17 3.69
N VAL A 149 19.22 -16.94 4.20
CA VAL A 149 19.03 -18.34 3.87
C VAL A 149 18.49 -18.40 2.44
N PHE A 150 19.39 -18.62 1.49
CA PHE A 150 18.99 -18.96 0.13
C PHE A 150 18.49 -20.41 0.13
N ASP A 151 17.28 -20.61 -0.41
CA ASP A 151 16.50 -21.85 -0.33
C ASP A 151 17.22 -23.08 -0.95
N ASP A 152 18.18 -22.85 -1.85
CA ASP A 152 18.79 -23.91 -2.66
C ASP A 152 19.65 -24.92 -1.87
N ASN A 153 20.18 -24.57 -0.69
CA ASN A 153 21.04 -25.48 0.09
C ASN A 153 20.60 -25.72 1.54
N ASN A 154 19.62 -24.97 2.06
CA ASN A 154 19.25 -25.03 3.48
C ASN A 154 18.19 -26.07 3.83
N THR A 155 17.47 -26.62 2.85
CA THR A 155 16.57 -27.78 3.08
C THR A 155 17.33 -28.98 3.63
N GLN A 156 18.54 -29.25 3.12
CA GLN A 156 19.39 -30.34 3.64
C GLN A 156 19.86 -30.09 5.07
N VAL A 157 20.23 -28.85 5.40
CA VAL A 157 20.68 -28.48 6.75
C VAL A 157 19.52 -28.58 7.74
N LEU A 158 18.34 -28.06 7.40
CA LEU A 158 17.13 -28.17 8.21
C LEU A 158 16.72 -29.63 8.43
N ASP A 159 16.72 -30.46 7.37
CA ASP A 159 16.44 -31.89 7.48
C ASP A 159 17.45 -32.60 8.40
N THR A 160 18.74 -32.29 8.28
CA THR A 160 19.76 -32.91 9.16
C THR A 160 19.61 -32.48 10.62
N LEU A 161 19.23 -31.23 10.88
CA LEU A 161 18.98 -30.72 12.23
C LEU A 161 17.73 -31.37 12.83
N ASP A 162 16.63 -31.48 12.07
CA ASP A 162 15.40 -32.15 12.49
C ASP A 162 15.61 -33.66 12.72
N LEU A 163 16.39 -34.32 11.88
CA LEU A 163 16.81 -35.71 12.09
C LEU A 163 17.63 -35.86 13.39
N SER A 164 18.51 -34.91 13.70
CA SER A 164 19.34 -34.94 14.91
C SER A 164 18.53 -34.74 16.21
N LEU A 165 17.52 -33.86 16.18
CA LEU A 165 16.63 -33.60 17.32
C LEU A 165 15.73 -34.81 17.61
N ASN A 166 15.22 -35.45 16.55
CA ASN A 166 14.40 -36.65 16.66
C ASN A 166 15.21 -37.88 17.12
N ALA A 167 16.47 -38.00 16.70
CA ALA A 167 17.36 -39.05 17.21
C ALA A 167 17.59 -38.92 18.73
N LYS A 168 17.78 -37.70 19.25
CA LYS A 168 18.02 -37.45 20.68
C LYS A 168 16.82 -37.76 21.59
N GLN A 169 15.59 -37.62 21.06
CA GLN A 169 14.34 -37.95 21.75
C GLN A 169 14.14 -39.47 21.91
N ASN A 170 14.54 -40.26 20.92
CA ASN A 170 14.42 -41.73 20.96
C ASN A 170 15.38 -42.39 21.96
N ASN A 171 16.53 -41.77 22.23
CA ASN A 171 17.53 -42.27 23.18
C ASN A 171 17.07 -42.16 24.65
N ARG A 172 16.15 -41.23 24.95
CA ARG A 172 15.63 -41.02 26.32
C ARG A 172 14.54 -42.03 26.71
N LYS A 173 14.00 -42.79 25.76
CA LYS A 173 12.98 -43.84 26.00
C LYS A 173 13.57 -45.24 26.22
N LEU A 174 14.90 -45.40 26.15
CA LEU A 174 15.59 -46.70 26.25
C LEU A 174 16.34 -46.90 27.58
N VAL A 175 16.14 -46.03 28.56
CA VAL A 175 16.62 -46.26 29.94
C VAL A 175 15.41 -46.30 30.86
N GLY A 176 14.75 -47.46 30.86
CA GLY A 176 13.81 -47.92 31.87
C GLY A 176 14.38 -49.17 32.53
#